data_AF-A0A9Q1JAB1-F1
#
_entry.id   AF-A0A9Q1JAB1-F1
#
_cell.length_a   1.000
_cell.length_b   1.000
_cell.length_c   1.000
_cell.angle_alpha   90.00
_cell.angle_beta   90.00
_cell.angle_gamma   90.00
#
_symmetry.space_group_name_H-M   'P 1'
#
loop_
_entity.id
_entity.type
_entity.pdbx_description
1 polymer ?
#
loop_
_entity_poly.entity_id
_entity_poly.type
_entity_poly.pdbx_seq_one_letter_code
_entity_poly.pdbx_strand_id
1 'polypeptide(L)'
;MSNRTYNETWADAQGELNSLLTQELTEQVHPERDRVVFFQCLVTLYVRYVRIFRQLEEAFDQIVHPQKRRVIRAVLDGVMGRVLELKNEMVEKEFSDYHYMDDVIQDLKLTPALEVHPLSFEEAIKLIQVSERARQGRLRAKFMREIQQDGERQRRAKDRDLGSAAVNHAAVNIQKVWKGYQQRKKTKKEREEEMIFLGMALGSAHSQPCCSLLAAQANEACRRQRQNQHEVDFQKAIITITDQIREVEGPEMKETMKDQIRQWFIECHDATGSFPDYPEEEDGGSALIFSDKTPEQEEEPGLKM
;
A
#
# COMPACT_ATOMS: atom_id res chain seq x y z
N MET A 1 6.08 19.79 13.60
CA MET A 1 6.20 20.71 12.45
C MET A 1 4.81 21.11 11.97
N SER A 2 4.71 22.14 11.13
CA SER A 2 3.43 22.72 10.70
C SER A 2 2.87 22.01 9.46
N ASN A 3 1.56 22.08 9.23
CA ASN A 3 0.93 21.59 7.99
C ASN A 3 1.52 22.24 6.73
N ARG A 4 2.00 23.49 6.82
CA ARG A 4 2.59 24.20 5.69
C ARG A 4 3.87 23.51 5.21
N THR A 5 4.72 23.13 6.15
CA THR A 5 6.00 22.45 5.88
C THR A 5 5.79 21.19 5.04
N TYR A 6 4.82 20.35 5.38
CA TYR A 6 4.58 19.11 4.64
C TYR A 6 3.92 19.32 3.27
N ASN A 7 3.17 20.43 3.09
CA ASN A 7 2.69 20.80 1.76
C ASN A 7 3.84 21.33 0.88
N GLU A 8 4.81 22.04 1.46
CA GLU A 8 6.03 22.45 0.76
C GLU A 8 6.85 21.20 0.38
N THR A 9 7.08 20.25 1.30
CA THR A 9 7.76 18.97 0.99
C THR A 9 7.10 18.21 -0.16
N TRP A 10 5.76 18.13 -0.17
CA TRP A 10 5.04 17.51 -1.29
C TRP A 10 5.22 18.28 -2.61
N ALA A 11 5.13 19.61 -2.58
CA ALA A 11 5.28 20.44 -3.77
C ALA A 11 6.70 20.34 -4.36
N ASP A 12 7.72 20.35 -3.49
CA ASP A 12 9.12 20.20 -3.87
C ASP A 12 9.36 18.81 -4.50
N ALA A 13 8.89 17.74 -3.85
CA ALA A 13 9.00 16.38 -4.37
C ALA A 13 8.32 16.21 -5.74
N GLN A 14 7.13 16.81 -5.93
CA GLN A 14 6.43 16.78 -7.21
C GLN A 14 7.18 17.57 -8.29
N GLY A 15 7.77 18.72 -7.94
CA GLY A 15 8.60 19.52 -8.83
C GLY A 15 9.87 18.77 -9.28
N GLU A 16 10.57 18.15 -8.33
CA GLU A 16 11.75 17.32 -8.61
C GLU A 16 11.37 16.13 -9.51
N LEU A 17 10.25 15.45 -9.23
CA LEU A 17 9.75 14.34 -10.04
C LEU A 17 9.44 14.75 -11.48
N ASN A 18 8.72 15.86 -11.68
CA ASN A 18 8.39 16.35 -13.03
C ASN A 18 9.65 16.70 -13.83
N SER A 19 10.64 17.34 -13.19
CA SER A 19 11.92 17.63 -13.83
C SER A 19 12.64 16.36 -14.24
N LEU A 20 12.59 15.32 -13.40
CA LEU A 20 13.31 14.08 -13.62
C LEU A 20 12.64 13.21 -14.70
N LEU A 21 11.30 13.16 -14.74
CA LEU A 21 10.55 12.53 -15.82
C LEU A 21 10.85 13.16 -17.19
N THR A 22 10.98 14.49 -17.23
CA THR A 22 11.36 15.22 -18.46
C THR A 22 12.76 14.84 -18.92
N GLN A 23 13.69 14.67 -17.98
CA GLN A 23 15.05 14.23 -18.26
C GLN A 23 15.07 12.79 -18.82
N GLU A 24 14.40 11.83 -18.16
CA GLU A 24 14.34 10.44 -18.63
C GLU A 24 13.73 10.32 -20.04
N LEU A 25 12.67 11.09 -20.33
CA LEU A 25 12.06 11.08 -21.65
C LEU A 25 13.04 11.57 -22.73
N THR A 26 13.88 12.55 -22.40
CA THR A 26 14.91 13.07 -23.31
C THR A 26 16.01 12.05 -23.57
N GLU A 27 16.46 11.35 -22.52
CA GLU A 27 17.50 10.31 -22.61
C GLU A 27 17.02 9.06 -23.39
N GLN A 28 15.72 8.73 -23.35
CA GLN A 28 15.14 7.68 -24.19
C GLN A 28 15.23 7.99 -25.69
N VAL A 29 15.10 9.27 -26.07
CA VAL A 29 15.19 9.72 -27.48
C VAL A 29 16.66 9.75 -27.95
N HIS A 30 17.58 10.05 -27.04
CA HIS A 30 19.00 10.16 -27.32
C HIS A 30 19.82 9.21 -26.42
N PRO A 31 19.82 7.90 -26.72
CA PRO A 31 20.48 6.92 -25.87
C PRO A 31 21.99 7.12 -25.84
N GLU A 32 22.54 7.18 -24.64
CA GLU A 32 23.98 7.28 -24.39
C GLU A 32 24.70 6.01 -24.85
N ARG A 33 25.82 6.18 -25.55
CA ARG A 33 26.58 5.06 -26.14
C ARG A 33 27.74 4.62 -25.27
N ASP A 34 28.28 5.53 -24.47
CA ASP A 34 29.32 5.19 -23.50
C ASP A 34 28.70 4.45 -22.31
N ARG A 35 29.14 3.21 -22.09
CA ARG A 35 28.65 2.36 -20.99
C ARG A 35 28.88 3.00 -19.62
N VAL A 36 30.02 3.68 -19.42
CA VAL A 36 30.37 4.29 -18.13
C VAL A 36 29.45 5.48 -17.86
N VAL A 37 29.28 6.35 -18.85
CA VAL A 37 28.39 7.52 -18.75
C VAL A 37 26.93 7.08 -18.58
N PHE A 38 26.50 6.07 -19.34
CA PHE A 38 25.16 5.49 -19.22
C PHE A 38 24.91 4.95 -17.79
N PHE A 39 25.85 4.17 -17.26
CA PHE A 39 25.72 3.61 -15.92
C PHE A 39 25.71 4.71 -14.86
N GLN A 40 26.56 5.73 -14.98
CA GLN A 40 26.57 6.88 -14.08
C GLN A 40 25.25 7.67 -14.14
N CYS A 41 24.63 7.78 -15.32
CA CYS A 41 23.30 8.36 -15.46
C CYS A 41 22.24 7.53 -14.72
N LEU A 42 22.25 6.20 -14.93
CA LEU A 42 21.32 5.26 -14.29
C LEU A 42 21.41 5.32 -12.76
N VAL A 43 22.64 5.36 -12.23
CA VAL A 43 22.94 5.55 -10.81
C VAL A 43 22.37 6.87 -10.29
N THR A 44 22.54 7.95 -11.04
CA THR A 44 22.05 9.28 -10.69
C THR A 44 20.52 9.32 -10.66
N LEU A 45 19.86 8.74 -11.65
CA LEU A 45 18.40 8.60 -11.67
C LEU A 45 17.91 7.81 -10.46
N TYR A 46 18.52 6.65 -10.17
CA TYR A 46 18.16 5.82 -9.03
C TYR A 46 18.23 6.60 -7.70
N VAL A 47 19.35 7.27 -7.43
CA VAL A 47 19.53 8.04 -6.17
C VAL A 47 18.49 9.17 -6.07
N ARG A 48 18.23 9.90 -7.17
CA ARG A 48 17.25 10.99 -7.17
C ARG A 48 15.81 10.48 -6.97
N TYR A 49 15.43 9.36 -7.58
CA TYR A 49 14.13 8.75 -7.34
C TYR A 49 13.98 8.22 -5.91
N VAL A 50 15.03 7.64 -5.32
CA VAL A 50 14.99 7.23 -3.91
C VAL A 50 14.79 8.43 -2.99
N ARG A 51 15.46 9.56 -3.26
CA ARG A 51 15.25 10.80 -2.52
C ARG A 51 13.81 11.31 -2.63
N ILE A 52 13.25 11.36 -3.84
CA ILE A 52 11.84 11.72 -4.06
C ILE A 52 10.92 10.76 -3.30
N PHE A 53 11.16 9.45 -3.37
CA PHE A 53 10.38 8.44 -2.64
C PHE A 53 10.32 8.74 -1.15
N ARG A 54 11.45 9.09 -0.52
CA ARG A 54 11.50 9.43 0.92
C ARG A 54 10.73 10.70 1.25
N GLN A 55 10.86 11.75 0.42
CA GLN A 55 10.09 12.98 0.61
C GLN A 55 8.58 12.73 0.49
N LEU A 56 8.16 11.88 -0.46
CA LEU A 56 6.78 11.47 -0.65
C LEU A 56 6.25 10.62 0.51
N GLU A 57 7.08 9.70 1.05
CA GLU A 57 6.76 8.90 2.23
C GLU A 57 6.52 9.81 3.44
N GLU A 58 7.42 10.78 3.70
CA GLU A 58 7.25 11.75 4.78
C GLU A 58 5.98 12.60 4.57
N ALA A 59 5.75 13.12 3.36
CA ALA A 59 4.55 13.88 3.06
C ALA A 59 3.27 13.06 3.28
N PHE A 60 3.25 11.79 2.84
CA PHE A 60 2.11 10.88 3.00
C PHE A 60 1.78 10.59 4.48
N ASP A 61 2.81 10.41 5.30
CA ASP A 61 2.67 10.10 6.72
C ASP A 61 2.23 11.30 7.54
N GLN A 62 2.61 12.51 7.13
CA GLN A 62 2.40 13.73 7.89
C GLN A 62 1.14 14.49 7.48
N ILE A 63 0.73 14.40 6.21
CA ILE A 63 -0.50 15.03 5.72
C ILE A 63 -1.72 14.30 6.28
N VAL A 64 -2.72 15.07 6.71
CA VAL A 64 -4.00 14.56 7.25
C VAL A 64 -5.18 14.72 6.28
N HIS A 65 -4.98 15.40 5.15
CA HIS A 65 -6.03 15.69 4.18
C HIS A 65 -6.28 14.46 3.28
N PRO A 66 -7.50 13.88 3.27
CA PRO A 66 -7.74 12.54 2.70
C PRO A 66 -7.54 12.50 1.18
N GLN A 67 -8.08 13.48 0.43
CA GLN A 67 -7.93 13.54 -1.03
C GLN A 67 -6.45 13.67 -1.44
N LYS A 68 -5.69 14.59 -0.82
CA LYS A 68 -4.25 14.75 -1.07
C LYS A 68 -3.49 13.46 -0.79
N ARG A 69 -3.76 12.78 0.32
CA ARG A 69 -3.10 11.51 0.65
C ARG A 69 -3.34 10.42 -0.40
N ARG A 70 -4.55 10.34 -0.96
CA ARG A 70 -4.85 9.40 -2.06
C ARG A 70 -4.00 9.69 -3.29
N VAL A 71 -3.87 10.95 -3.67
CA VAL A 71 -3.00 11.37 -4.79
C VAL A 71 -1.54 11.05 -4.51
N ILE A 72 -1.04 11.46 -3.33
CA ILE A 72 0.34 11.19 -2.92
C ILE A 72 0.63 9.69 -2.92
N ARG A 73 -0.32 8.86 -2.45
CA ARG A 73 -0.17 7.40 -2.45
C ARG A 73 0.03 6.85 -3.86
N ALA A 74 -0.79 7.27 -4.81
CA ALA A 74 -0.67 6.83 -6.19
C ALA A 74 0.69 7.21 -6.80
N VAL A 75 1.17 8.44 -6.54
CA VAL A 75 2.50 8.89 -6.99
C VAL A 75 3.62 8.11 -6.29
N LEU A 76 3.52 7.89 -4.99
CA LEU A 76 4.49 7.12 -4.20
C LEU A 76 4.63 5.68 -4.74
N ASP A 77 3.52 5.02 -5.07
CA ASP A 77 3.51 3.67 -5.64
C ASP A 77 4.19 3.64 -7.02
N GLY A 78 3.95 4.65 -7.87
CA GLY A 78 4.62 4.78 -9.17
C GLY A 78 6.14 5.01 -9.03
N VAL A 79 6.55 5.93 -8.14
CA VAL A 79 7.97 6.19 -7.85
C VAL A 79 8.65 4.95 -7.28
N MET A 80 7.99 4.21 -6.39
CA MET A 80 8.51 2.96 -5.85
C MET A 80 8.75 1.91 -6.96
N GLY A 81 7.81 1.79 -7.90
CA GLY A 81 7.96 0.95 -9.08
C GLY A 81 9.20 1.34 -9.89
N ARG A 82 9.36 2.63 -10.20
CA ARG A 82 10.51 3.13 -10.98
C ARG A 82 11.85 2.92 -10.26
N VAL A 83 11.90 3.09 -8.93
CA VAL A 83 13.10 2.76 -8.13
C VAL A 83 13.50 1.29 -8.28
N LEU A 84 12.53 0.38 -8.27
CA LEU A 84 12.79 -1.06 -8.44
C LEU A 84 13.24 -1.41 -9.86
N GLU A 85 12.62 -0.79 -10.88
CA GLU A 85 13.03 -0.93 -12.28
C GLU A 85 14.48 -0.46 -12.48
N LEU A 86 14.80 0.75 -12.04
CA LEU A 86 16.16 1.29 -12.13
C LEU A 86 17.17 0.42 -11.39
N LYS A 87 16.81 -0.09 -10.21
CA LYS A 87 17.67 -1.02 -9.47
C LYS A 87 17.92 -2.30 -10.27
N ASN A 88 16.88 -2.85 -10.88
CA ASN A 88 16.99 -4.05 -11.71
C ASN A 88 17.86 -3.79 -12.94
N GLU A 89 17.66 -2.68 -13.64
CA GLU A 89 18.49 -2.25 -14.77
C GLU A 89 19.97 -2.14 -14.35
N MET A 90 20.27 -1.56 -13.19
CA MET A 90 21.65 -1.47 -12.70
C MET A 90 22.28 -2.84 -12.48
N VAL A 91 21.54 -3.75 -11.81
CA VAL A 91 21.99 -5.12 -11.54
C VAL A 91 22.26 -5.87 -12.84
N GLU A 92 21.38 -5.72 -13.84
CA GLU A 92 21.54 -6.36 -15.14
C GLU A 92 22.76 -5.85 -15.91
N LYS A 93 23.12 -4.56 -15.76
CA LYS A 93 24.25 -3.96 -16.48
C LYS A 93 25.59 -4.25 -15.83
N GLU A 94 25.66 -4.27 -14.50
CA GLU A 94 26.91 -4.53 -13.76
C GLU A 94 27.05 -5.98 -13.30
N PHE A 95 26.03 -6.81 -13.47
CA PHE A 95 25.97 -8.19 -13.00
C PHE A 95 26.27 -8.32 -11.50
N SER A 96 25.85 -7.32 -10.71
CA SER A 96 26.11 -7.23 -9.27
C SER A 96 24.88 -6.67 -8.56
N ASP A 97 24.53 -7.22 -7.40
CA ASP A 97 23.50 -6.63 -6.54
C ASP A 97 24.00 -5.38 -5.80
N TYR A 98 25.32 -5.30 -5.60
CA TYR A 98 26.00 -4.27 -4.83
C TYR A 98 26.63 -3.23 -5.75
N HIS A 99 26.28 -1.96 -5.53
CA HIS A 99 26.75 -0.84 -6.32
C HIS A 99 27.24 0.25 -5.36
N TYR A 100 28.46 0.73 -5.58
CA TYR A 100 29.05 1.83 -4.82
C TYR A 100 28.61 3.14 -5.47
N MET A 101 27.83 3.94 -4.73
CA MET A 101 27.19 5.15 -5.24
C MET A 101 27.73 6.41 -4.55
N ASP A 102 28.80 6.27 -3.77
CA ASP A 102 29.32 7.32 -2.88
C ASP A 102 29.70 8.59 -3.65
N ASP A 103 30.29 8.44 -4.83
CA ASP A 103 30.67 9.57 -5.69
C ASP A 103 29.43 10.38 -6.13
N VAL A 104 28.35 9.70 -6.52
CA VAL A 104 27.10 10.36 -6.94
C VAL A 104 26.36 10.97 -5.75
N ILE A 105 26.36 10.30 -4.60
CA ILE A 105 25.81 10.84 -3.36
C ILE A 105 26.57 12.11 -2.95
N GLN A 106 27.90 12.10 -3.08
CA GLN A 106 28.77 13.23 -2.78
C GLN A 106 28.53 14.40 -3.76
N ASP A 107 28.44 14.12 -5.06
CA ASP A 107 28.17 15.12 -6.10
C ASP A 107 26.80 15.80 -5.90
N LEU A 108 25.79 15.02 -5.50
CA LEU A 108 24.46 15.52 -5.15
C LEU A 108 24.41 16.18 -3.76
N LYS A 109 25.53 16.22 -3.03
CA LYS A 109 25.66 16.79 -1.68
C LYS A 109 24.67 16.18 -0.67
N LEU A 110 24.36 14.90 -0.85
CA LEU A 110 23.44 14.18 0.01
C LEU A 110 24.17 13.61 1.23
N THR A 111 23.46 13.52 2.36
CA THR A 111 24.04 12.93 3.57
C THR A 111 23.82 11.41 3.52
N PRO A 112 24.88 10.57 3.58
CA PRO A 112 24.76 9.10 3.40
C PRO A 112 23.78 8.41 4.38
N ALA A 113 23.58 9.01 5.55
CA ALA A 113 22.76 8.45 6.62
C ALA A 113 21.23 8.58 6.42
N LEU A 114 20.76 9.31 5.42
CA LEU A 114 19.33 9.67 5.34
C LEU A 114 18.58 9.16 4.09
N GLU A 115 19.27 8.78 3.01
CA GLU A 115 18.55 8.57 1.73
C GLU A 115 18.86 7.23 1.05
N VAL A 116 20.06 6.68 1.17
CA VAL A 116 20.39 5.36 0.59
C VAL A 116 21.18 4.57 1.62
N HIS A 117 20.49 3.89 2.54
CA HIS A 117 21.13 2.78 3.25
C HIS A 117 21.09 1.56 2.33
N PRO A 118 22.19 1.19 1.65
CA PRO A 118 22.31 -0.19 1.23
C PRO A 118 22.12 -1.05 2.48
N LEU A 119 21.26 -2.07 2.40
CA LEU A 119 21.10 -3.06 3.46
C LEU A 119 22.50 -3.43 3.96
N SER A 120 22.80 -3.09 5.22
CA SER A 120 24.12 -3.40 5.77
C SER A 120 24.33 -4.90 5.72
N PHE A 121 25.59 -5.33 5.62
CA PHE A 121 25.93 -6.75 5.57
C PHE A 121 25.33 -7.52 6.77
N GLU A 122 25.33 -6.92 7.98
CA GLU A 122 24.66 -7.50 9.15
C GLU A 122 23.13 -7.58 9.00
N GLU A 123 22.48 -6.57 8.43
CA GLU A 123 21.02 -6.59 8.21
C GLU A 123 20.62 -7.63 7.17
N ALA A 124 21.37 -7.72 6.07
CA ALA A 124 21.18 -8.75 5.04
C ALA A 124 21.33 -10.16 5.63
N ILE A 125 22.38 -10.40 6.43
CA ILE A 125 22.57 -11.67 7.15
C ILE A 125 21.40 -11.96 8.09
N LYS A 126 20.96 -10.98 8.90
CA LYS A 126 19.83 -11.16 9.80
C LYS A 126 18.56 -11.50 9.03
N LEU A 127 18.30 -10.85 7.91
CA LEU A 127 17.11 -11.05 7.09
C LEU A 127 17.11 -12.45 6.45
N ILE A 128 18.25 -12.90 5.92
CA ILE A 128 18.43 -14.27 5.41
C ILE A 128 18.26 -15.30 6.53
N GLN A 129 18.87 -15.09 7.69
CA GLN A 129 18.78 -15.99 8.83
C GLN A 129 17.36 -16.09 9.40
N VAL A 130 16.64 -14.97 9.48
CA VAL A 130 15.24 -14.94 9.92
C VAL A 130 14.35 -15.68 8.92
N SER A 131 14.57 -15.45 7.63
CA SER A 131 13.81 -16.09 6.55
C SER A 131 14.05 -17.60 6.52
N GLU A 132 15.30 -18.05 6.61
CA GLU A 132 15.65 -19.46 6.65
C GLU A 132 15.15 -20.13 7.95
N ARG A 133 15.27 -19.45 9.11
CA ARG A 133 14.70 -19.94 10.37
C ARG A 133 13.18 -20.09 10.30
N ALA A 134 12.50 -19.13 9.67
CA ALA A 134 11.05 -19.20 9.45
C ALA A 134 10.69 -20.37 8.52
N ARG A 135 11.44 -20.57 7.43
CA ARG A 135 11.26 -21.69 6.51
C ARG A 135 11.45 -23.04 7.21
N GLN A 136 12.54 -23.19 7.97
CA GLN A 136 12.79 -24.39 8.78
C GLN A 136 11.71 -24.60 9.85
N GLY A 137 11.24 -23.53 10.49
CA GLY A 137 10.14 -23.58 11.44
C GLY A 137 8.86 -24.12 10.81
N ARG A 138 8.51 -23.64 9.60
CA ARG A 138 7.36 -24.16 8.83
C ARG A 138 7.52 -25.63 8.48
N LEU A 139 8.71 -26.04 8.02
CA LEU A 139 8.99 -27.43 7.65
C LEU A 139 8.91 -28.37 8.87
N ARG A 140 9.53 -27.98 9.99
CA ARG A 140 9.46 -28.74 11.25
C ARG A 140 8.02 -28.82 11.77
N ALA A 141 7.25 -27.73 11.69
CA ALA A 141 5.85 -27.73 12.09
C ALA A 141 4.97 -28.62 11.20
N LYS A 142 5.34 -28.81 9.93
CA LYS A 142 4.69 -29.77 9.02
C LYS A 142 5.01 -31.22 9.45
N PHE A 143 6.29 -31.54 9.61
CA PHE A 143 6.73 -32.88 10.07
C PHE A 143 6.16 -33.23 11.44
N MET A 144 6.17 -32.30 12.41
CA MET A 144 5.61 -32.54 13.74
C MET A 144 4.10 -32.76 13.71
N ARG A 145 3.37 -32.11 12.80
CA ARG A 145 1.94 -32.38 12.58
C ARG A 145 1.71 -33.79 12.03
N GLU A 146 2.51 -34.24 11.09
CA GLU A 146 2.43 -35.61 10.55
C GLU A 146 2.70 -36.65 11.64
N ILE A 147 3.77 -36.47 12.44
CA ILE A 147 4.08 -37.34 13.58
C ILE A 147 2.93 -37.35 14.60
N GLN A 148 2.32 -36.20 14.88
CA GLN A 148 1.21 -36.10 15.83
C GLN A 148 -0.06 -36.78 15.29
N GLN A 149 -0.36 -36.63 14.01
CA GLN A 149 -1.48 -37.32 13.36
C GLN A 149 -1.29 -38.83 13.36
N ASP A 150 -0.07 -39.33 13.09
CA ASP A 150 0.24 -40.76 13.16
C ASP A 150 0.20 -41.29 14.59
N GLY A 151 0.69 -40.51 15.56
CA GLY A 151 0.57 -40.83 16.98
C GLY A 151 -0.90 -40.87 17.44
N GLU A 152 -1.74 -39.96 16.96
CA GLU A 152 -3.18 -39.99 17.21
C GLU A 152 -3.88 -41.19 16.54
N ARG A 153 -3.51 -41.54 15.31
CA ARG A 153 -4.02 -42.76 14.64
C ARG A 153 -3.66 -44.02 15.44
N GLN A 154 -2.41 -44.10 15.93
CA GLN A 154 -1.95 -45.21 16.77
C GLN A 154 -2.62 -45.23 18.15
N ARG A 155 -2.91 -44.06 18.75
CA ARG A 155 -3.67 -43.97 20.02
C ARG A 155 -5.13 -44.36 19.82
N ARG A 156 -5.80 -43.86 18.78
CA ARG A 156 -7.18 -44.26 18.42
C ARG A 156 -7.30 -45.76 18.13
N ALA A 157 -6.23 -46.40 17.63
CA ALA A 157 -6.16 -47.85 17.47
C ALA A 157 -5.98 -48.62 18.79
N LYS A 158 -5.40 -47.98 19.83
CA LYS A 158 -5.17 -48.55 21.17
C LYS A 158 -6.26 -48.19 22.20
N ASP A 159 -7.02 -47.12 21.97
CA ASP A 159 -8.06 -46.58 22.87
C ASP A 159 -9.36 -47.41 22.88
N ARG A 160 -9.32 -48.70 22.53
CA ARG A 160 -10.45 -49.61 22.76
C ARG A 160 -10.57 -50.07 24.22
N ASP A 161 -9.67 -49.67 25.12
CA ASP A 161 -9.74 -50.15 26.49
C ASP A 161 -9.03 -49.24 27.50
N LEU A 162 -9.62 -48.09 27.88
CA LEU A 162 -9.06 -47.29 28.97
C LEU A 162 -10.13 -46.61 29.85
N GLY A 163 -10.40 -47.24 30.99
CA GLY A 163 -11.14 -46.67 32.13
C GLY A 163 -10.31 -45.67 32.95
N SER A 164 -10.59 -45.57 34.26
CA SER A 164 -10.09 -44.60 35.26
C SER A 164 -8.58 -44.20 35.16
N ALA A 165 -7.71 -45.07 34.63
CA ALA A 165 -6.30 -44.77 34.38
C ALA A 165 -6.06 -43.63 33.35
N ALA A 166 -6.94 -43.46 32.36
CA ALA A 166 -6.82 -42.37 31.37
C ALA A 166 -7.02 -40.98 31.98
N VAL A 167 -7.92 -40.85 32.95
CA VAL A 167 -8.21 -39.58 33.66
C VAL A 167 -7.00 -39.16 34.50
N ASN A 168 -6.39 -40.11 35.23
CA ASN A 168 -5.18 -39.84 36.01
C ASN A 168 -3.98 -39.49 35.12
N HIS A 169 -3.83 -40.15 33.96
CA HIS A 169 -2.78 -39.83 33.01
C HIS A 169 -2.97 -38.46 32.35
N ALA A 170 -4.21 -38.07 32.05
CA ALA A 170 -4.54 -36.73 31.57
C ALA A 170 -4.22 -35.66 32.62
N ALA A 171 -4.59 -35.89 33.89
CA ALA A 171 -4.29 -35.00 35.01
C ALA A 171 -2.78 -34.81 35.19
N VAL A 172 -1.98 -35.89 35.14
CA VAL A 172 -0.52 -35.83 35.23
C VAL A 172 0.09 -35.02 34.07
N ASN A 173 -0.40 -35.19 32.85
CA ASN A 173 0.06 -34.44 31.69
C ASN A 173 -0.22 -32.93 31.83
N ILE A 174 -1.45 -32.57 32.23
CA ILE A 174 -1.84 -31.17 32.46
C ILE A 174 -0.99 -30.55 33.57
N GLN A 175 -0.84 -31.26 34.71
CA GLN A 175 -0.02 -30.79 35.83
C GLN A 175 1.45 -30.63 35.44
N LYS A 176 2.02 -31.55 34.64
CA LYS A 176 3.40 -31.46 34.16
C LYS A 176 3.61 -30.23 33.27
N VAL A 177 2.69 -29.97 32.34
CA VAL A 177 2.76 -28.80 31.45
C VAL A 177 2.64 -27.50 32.25
N TRP A 178 1.69 -27.42 33.18
CA TRP A 178 1.49 -26.25 34.04
C TRP A 178 2.70 -25.98 34.94
N LYS A 179 3.21 -27.00 35.64
CA LYS A 179 4.43 -26.90 36.46
C LYS A 179 5.63 -26.44 35.64
N GLY A 180 5.78 -26.97 34.42
CA GLY A 180 6.82 -26.54 33.49
C GLY A 180 6.66 -25.09 33.02
N TYR A 181 5.44 -24.65 32.70
CA TYR A 181 5.16 -23.26 32.33
C TYR A 181 5.47 -22.31 33.49
N GLN A 182 4.98 -22.64 34.68
CA GLN A 182 5.19 -21.82 35.88
C GLN A 182 6.68 -21.71 36.20
N GLN A 183 7.43 -22.81 36.14
CA GLN A 183 8.88 -22.79 36.37
C GLN A 183 9.60 -21.97 35.30
N ARG A 184 9.29 -22.14 34.01
CA ARG A 184 9.90 -21.32 32.95
C ARG A 184 9.61 -19.84 33.12
N LYS A 185 8.38 -19.48 33.53
CA LYS A 185 7.99 -18.09 33.82
C LYS A 185 8.76 -17.54 35.02
N LYS A 186 8.92 -18.34 36.08
CA LYS A 186 9.71 -17.99 37.27
C LYS A 186 11.19 -17.80 36.91
N THR A 187 11.82 -18.77 36.24
CA THR A 187 13.23 -18.70 35.82
C THR A 187 13.48 -17.55 34.84
N LYS A 188 12.54 -17.25 33.94
CA LYS A 188 12.65 -16.07 33.07
C LYS A 188 12.66 -14.78 33.87
N LYS A 189 11.77 -14.66 34.86
CA LYS A 189 11.71 -13.51 35.77
C LYS A 189 12.97 -13.39 36.62
N GLU A 190 13.43 -14.48 37.24
CA GLU A 190 14.68 -14.51 38.04
C GLU A 190 15.88 -14.12 37.20
N ARG A 191 15.99 -14.63 35.96
CA ARG A 191 17.04 -14.23 35.01
C ARG A 191 16.96 -12.73 34.68
N GLU A 192 15.77 -12.21 34.40
CA GLU A 192 15.59 -10.78 34.11
C GLU A 192 16.00 -9.92 35.32
N GLU A 193 15.58 -10.31 36.53
CA GLU A 193 15.97 -9.65 37.78
C GLU A 193 17.48 -9.72 38.03
N GLU A 194 18.12 -10.85 37.77
CA GLU A 194 19.57 -11.04 37.91
C GLU A 194 20.35 -10.24 36.87
N MET A 195 19.90 -10.19 35.61
CA MET A 195 20.49 -9.36 34.57
C MET A 195 20.42 -7.87 34.90
N ILE A 196 19.32 -7.42 35.55
CA ILE A 196 19.16 -6.07 36.06
C ILE A 196 20.09 -5.84 37.27
N PHE A 197 20.14 -6.77 38.21
CA PHE A 197 20.99 -6.69 39.40
C PHE A 197 22.48 -6.63 39.07
N LEU A 198 22.93 -7.43 38.11
CA LEU A 198 24.31 -7.44 37.60
C LEU A 198 24.64 -6.24 36.69
N GLY A 199 23.66 -5.37 36.38
CA GLY A 199 23.84 -4.19 35.54
C GLY A 199 24.01 -4.49 34.04
N MET A 200 23.74 -5.72 33.60
CA MET A 200 23.80 -6.11 32.18
C MET A 200 22.54 -5.74 31.39
N ALA A 201 21.43 -5.44 32.07
CA ALA A 201 20.19 -4.95 31.49
C ALA A 201 19.64 -3.77 32.29
N LEU A 202 19.08 -2.77 31.60
CA LEU A 202 18.41 -1.64 32.26
C LEU A 202 17.04 -2.09 32.79
N GLY A 203 16.79 -1.86 34.08
CA GLY A 203 15.48 -2.11 34.67
C GLY A 203 14.39 -1.20 34.07
N SER A 204 13.13 -1.65 34.12
CA SER A 204 11.95 -0.95 33.56
C SER A 204 11.84 0.53 33.97
N ALA A 205 12.30 0.89 35.19
CA ALA A 205 12.31 2.27 35.68
C ALA A 205 13.36 3.18 35.01
N HIS A 206 14.43 2.62 34.44
CA HIS A 206 15.52 3.36 33.78
C HIS A 206 15.52 3.17 32.25
N SER A 207 14.69 2.27 31.73
CA SER A 207 14.33 2.16 30.30
C SER A 207 13.13 3.05 29.96
N GLN A 208 12.97 4.18 30.65
CA GLN A 208 11.96 5.17 30.26
C GLN A 208 12.41 5.77 28.91
N PRO A 209 11.60 5.63 27.85
CA PRO A 209 11.88 6.34 26.61
C PRO A 209 11.96 7.83 26.95
N CYS A 210 12.98 8.51 26.43
CA CYS A 210 13.17 9.94 26.67
C CYS A 210 11.86 10.71 26.45
N CYS A 211 11.61 11.76 27.22
CA CYS A 211 10.39 12.56 27.14
C CYS A 211 10.08 13.02 25.69
N SER A 212 11.13 13.33 24.90
CA SER A 212 11.00 13.65 23.48
C SER A 212 10.46 12.51 22.62
N LEU A 213 10.85 11.26 22.91
CA LEU A 213 10.44 10.06 22.19
C LEU A 213 8.97 9.71 22.53
N LEU A 214 8.58 9.81 23.80
CA LEU A 214 7.18 9.66 24.22
C LEU A 214 6.28 10.72 23.60
N ALA A 215 6.72 11.98 23.57
CA ALA A 215 5.98 13.06 22.93
C ALA A 215 5.84 12.84 21.42
N ALA A 216 6.88 12.36 20.73
CA ALA A 216 6.83 12.00 19.32
C ALA A 216 5.80 10.88 19.06
N GLN A 217 5.84 9.79 19.83
CA GLN A 217 4.87 8.69 19.71
C GLN A 217 3.42 9.15 19.95
N ALA A 218 3.20 10.01 20.95
CA ALA A 218 1.88 10.58 21.22
C ALA A 218 1.39 11.46 20.05
N ASN A 219 2.27 12.27 19.48
CA ASN A 219 1.97 13.09 18.30
C ASN A 219 1.62 12.22 17.07
N GLU A 220 2.37 11.14 16.84
CA GLU A 220 2.08 10.18 15.78
C GLU A 220 0.71 9.51 15.97
N ALA A 221 0.41 9.07 17.19
CA ALA A 221 -0.88 8.44 17.51
C ALA A 221 -2.05 9.43 17.30
N CYS A 222 -1.92 10.66 17.79
CA CYS A 222 -2.91 11.71 17.59
C CYS A 222 -3.11 12.03 16.09
N ARG A 223 -2.02 12.06 15.32
CA ARG A 223 -2.07 12.27 13.87
C ARG A 223 -2.81 11.14 13.16
N ARG A 224 -2.52 9.87 13.49
CA ARG A 224 -3.24 8.70 12.94
C ARG A 224 -4.73 8.74 13.26
N GLN A 225 -5.10 9.14 14.47
CA GLN A 225 -6.51 9.32 14.83
C GLN A 225 -7.17 10.42 13.98
N ARG A 226 -6.50 11.56 13.79
CA ARG A 226 -7.01 12.66 12.96
C ARG A 226 -7.15 12.26 11.50
N GLN A 227 -6.20 11.51 10.95
CA GLN A 227 -6.26 10.95 9.61
C GLN A 227 -7.50 10.07 9.42
N ASN A 228 -7.76 9.15 10.36
CA ASN A 228 -8.96 8.30 10.31
C ASN A 228 -10.24 9.13 10.41
N GLN A 229 -10.28 10.12 11.29
CA GLN A 229 -11.43 11.00 11.44
C GLN A 229 -11.73 11.76 10.14
N HIS A 230 -10.71 12.39 9.55
CA HIS A 230 -10.85 13.11 8.29
C HIS A 230 -11.28 12.20 7.13
N GLU A 231 -10.78 10.97 7.06
CA GLU A 231 -11.21 10.01 6.03
C GLU A 231 -12.70 9.67 6.19
N VAL A 232 -13.15 9.39 7.42
CA VAL A 232 -14.57 9.12 7.71
C VAL A 232 -15.45 10.32 7.35
N ASP A 233 -15.02 11.53 7.73
CA ASP A 233 -15.76 12.75 7.43
C ASP A 233 -15.81 13.04 5.93
N PHE A 234 -14.72 12.76 5.21
CA PHE A 234 -14.68 12.85 3.75
C PHE A 234 -15.63 11.87 3.07
N GLN A 235 -15.68 10.60 3.50
CA GLN A 235 -16.63 9.63 2.96
C GLN A 235 -18.08 10.04 3.19
N LYS A 236 -18.39 10.53 4.39
CA LYS A 236 -19.72 11.07 4.70
C LYS A 236 -20.06 12.28 3.83
N ALA A 237 -19.11 13.21 3.66
CA ALA A 237 -19.29 14.40 2.85
C ALA A 237 -19.56 14.05 1.37
N ILE A 238 -18.90 13.03 0.81
CA ILE A 238 -19.19 12.56 -0.56
C ILE A 238 -20.67 12.17 -0.68
N ILE A 239 -21.17 11.33 0.24
CA ILE A 239 -22.56 10.87 0.20
C ILE A 239 -23.51 12.05 0.37
N THR A 240 -23.28 12.88 1.39
CA THR A 240 -24.13 14.05 1.67
C THR A 240 -24.19 15.03 0.51
N ILE A 241 -23.05 15.35 -0.13
CA ILE A 241 -23.01 16.25 -1.29
C ILE A 241 -23.70 15.60 -2.49
N THR A 242 -23.47 14.32 -2.74
CA THR A 242 -24.11 13.58 -3.85
C THR A 242 -25.62 13.57 -3.69
N ASP A 243 -26.11 13.30 -2.48
CA ASP A 243 -27.54 13.33 -2.17
C ASP A 243 -28.12 14.74 -2.33
N GLN A 244 -27.40 15.77 -1.89
CA GLN A 244 -27.83 17.16 -2.07
C GLN A 244 -27.95 17.55 -3.55
N ILE A 245 -26.95 17.21 -4.38
CA ILE A 245 -26.99 17.44 -5.83
C ILE A 245 -28.19 16.69 -6.44
N ARG A 246 -28.40 15.44 -6.03
CA ARG A 246 -29.51 14.63 -6.53
C ARG A 246 -30.88 15.21 -6.17
N GLU A 247 -31.06 15.76 -4.97
CA GLU A 247 -32.33 16.36 -4.56
C GLU A 247 -32.57 17.73 -5.19
N VAL A 248 -31.52 18.54 -5.39
CA VAL A 248 -31.64 19.90 -5.96
C VAL A 248 -31.70 19.88 -7.48
N GLU A 249 -30.77 19.20 -8.14
CA GLU A 249 -30.63 19.20 -9.61
C GLU A 249 -31.36 18.00 -10.26
N GLY A 250 -31.57 16.91 -9.52
CA GLY A 250 -32.18 15.70 -10.05
C GLY A 250 -33.61 15.89 -10.60
N PRO A 251 -34.51 16.67 -9.96
CA PRO A 251 -35.84 16.92 -10.51
C PRO A 251 -35.82 17.66 -11.85
N GLU A 252 -34.98 18.70 -11.96
CA GLU A 252 -34.82 19.49 -13.19
C GLU A 252 -34.18 18.65 -14.29
N MET A 253 -33.10 17.92 -13.98
CA MET A 253 -32.44 17.03 -14.94
C MET A 253 -33.39 15.93 -15.43
N LYS A 254 -34.22 15.37 -14.55
CA LYS A 254 -35.24 14.38 -14.92
C LYS A 254 -36.30 14.96 -15.86
N GLU A 255 -36.83 16.15 -15.60
CA GLU A 255 -37.81 16.75 -16.51
C GLU A 255 -37.18 17.14 -17.84
N THR A 256 -35.96 17.69 -17.83
CA THR A 256 -35.20 17.99 -19.05
C THR A 256 -35.01 16.73 -19.90
N MET A 257 -34.60 15.61 -19.29
CA MET A 257 -34.45 14.33 -19.99
C MET A 257 -35.78 13.81 -20.56
N LYS A 258 -36.89 13.94 -19.80
CA LYS A 258 -38.21 13.55 -20.30
C LYS A 258 -38.67 14.45 -21.45
N ASP A 259 -38.39 15.75 -21.40
CA ASP A 259 -38.70 16.68 -22.48
C ASP A 259 -37.93 16.34 -23.75
N GLN A 260 -36.65 16.01 -23.66
CA GLN A 260 -35.86 15.53 -24.79
C GLN A 260 -36.45 14.25 -25.41
N ILE A 261 -36.85 13.29 -24.57
CA ILE A 261 -37.53 12.08 -25.06
C ILE A 261 -38.85 12.45 -25.75
N ARG A 262 -39.71 13.24 -25.10
CA ARG A 262 -40.99 13.69 -25.69
C ARG A 262 -40.78 14.37 -27.04
N GLN A 263 -39.79 15.27 -27.11
CA GLN A 263 -39.44 16.01 -28.31
C GLN A 263 -39.00 15.08 -29.44
N TRP A 264 -38.13 14.11 -29.15
CA TRP A 264 -37.73 13.09 -30.12
C TRP A 264 -38.92 12.28 -30.66
N PHE A 265 -39.86 11.86 -29.80
CA PHE A 265 -41.06 11.14 -30.23
C PHE A 265 -41.95 11.99 -31.17
N ILE A 266 -42.08 13.29 -30.87
CA ILE A 266 -42.86 14.23 -31.68
C ILE A 266 -42.19 14.41 -33.05
N GLU A 267 -40.88 14.65 -33.09
CA GLU A 267 -40.12 14.81 -34.34
C GLU A 267 -40.19 13.57 -35.23
N CYS A 268 -40.04 12.38 -34.64
CA CYS A 268 -40.16 11.12 -35.38
C CYS A 268 -41.59 10.89 -35.90
N HIS A 269 -42.62 11.25 -35.12
CA HIS A 269 -44.01 11.18 -35.57
C HIS A 269 -44.30 12.16 -36.70
N ASP A 270 -43.84 13.41 -36.61
CA ASP A 270 -44.07 14.44 -37.62
C ASP A 270 -43.39 14.06 -38.96
N ALA A 271 -42.25 13.37 -38.90
CA ALA A 271 -41.55 12.85 -40.10
C ALA A 271 -42.17 11.57 -40.69
N THR A 272 -42.63 10.63 -39.84
CA THR A 272 -43.00 9.26 -40.26
C THR A 272 -44.52 9.04 -40.31
N GLY A 273 -45.31 9.90 -39.66
CA GLY A 273 -46.76 9.79 -39.51
C GLY A 273 -47.24 8.80 -38.45
N SER A 274 -46.32 8.19 -37.69
CA SER A 274 -46.59 7.27 -36.57
C SER A 274 -45.52 7.43 -35.50
N PHE A 275 -45.88 7.18 -34.24
CA PHE A 275 -44.91 7.18 -33.15
C PHE A 275 -43.95 5.99 -33.28
N PRO A 276 -42.63 6.20 -33.10
CA PRO A 276 -41.64 5.13 -33.10
C PRO A 276 -41.73 4.29 -31.80
N ASP A 277 -41.17 3.09 -31.80
CA ASP A 277 -40.95 2.32 -30.57
C ASP A 277 -39.65 2.76 -29.87
N TYR A 278 -39.52 2.49 -28.57
CA TYR A 278 -38.26 2.73 -27.86
C TYR A 278 -37.13 1.85 -28.41
N PRO A 279 -35.89 2.37 -28.52
CA PRO A 279 -34.74 1.55 -28.91
C PRO A 279 -34.53 0.39 -27.93
N GLU A 280 -34.16 -0.77 -28.45
CA GLU A 280 -33.90 -1.96 -27.62
C GLU A 280 -32.61 -1.80 -26.79
N GLU A 281 -32.51 -2.54 -25.68
CA GLU A 281 -31.35 -2.48 -24.78
C GLU A 281 -30.04 -2.91 -25.48
N GLU A 282 -30.11 -3.83 -26.45
CA GLU A 282 -28.93 -4.29 -27.21
C GLU A 282 -28.34 -3.20 -28.11
N ASP A 283 -29.16 -2.24 -28.56
CA ASP A 283 -28.74 -1.12 -29.41
C ASP A 283 -28.28 0.11 -28.59
N GLY A 284 -28.29 0.03 -27.26
CA GLY A 284 -27.94 1.14 -26.36
C GLY A 284 -29.14 1.85 -25.74
N GLY A 285 -30.36 1.41 -26.03
CA GLY A 285 -31.59 1.87 -25.39
C GLY A 285 -31.81 3.38 -25.48
N SER A 286 -32.31 3.97 -24.38
CA SER A 286 -32.59 5.41 -24.31
C SER A 286 -31.35 6.31 -24.48
N ALA A 287 -30.12 5.80 -24.39
CA ALA A 287 -28.92 6.60 -24.60
C ALA A 287 -28.81 7.15 -26.03
N LEU A 288 -29.35 6.43 -27.02
CA LEU A 288 -29.44 6.87 -28.43
C LEU A 288 -30.31 8.13 -28.62
N ILE A 289 -31.23 8.40 -27.70
CA ILE A 289 -32.12 9.56 -27.74
C ILE A 289 -31.38 10.82 -27.26
N PHE A 290 -30.33 10.65 -26.46
CA PHE A 290 -29.56 11.72 -25.84
C PHE A 290 -28.23 12.03 -26.53
N SER A 291 -27.86 11.30 -27.59
CA SER A 291 -26.69 11.63 -28.40
C SER A 291 -26.97 12.86 -29.26
N ASP A 292 -26.12 13.90 -29.17
CA ASP A 292 -26.20 15.08 -30.02
C ASP A 292 -26.16 14.67 -31.50
N LYS A 293 -27.29 14.84 -32.20
CA LYS A 293 -27.32 14.65 -33.66
C LYS A 293 -26.51 15.79 -34.28
N THR A 294 -25.42 15.47 -34.96
CA THR A 294 -24.77 16.42 -35.86
C THR A 294 -25.73 16.81 -36.98
N PRO A 295 -25.75 18.07 -37.45
CA PRO A 295 -26.74 18.57 -38.42
C PRO A 295 -26.85 17.77 -39.73
N GLU A 296 -25.86 16.94 -40.06
CA GLU A 296 -25.86 16.01 -41.21
C GLU A 296 -26.84 14.82 -41.05
N GLN A 297 -27.31 14.50 -39.83
CA GLN A 297 -28.23 13.40 -39.57
C GLN A 297 -29.72 13.79 -39.65
N GLU A 298 -30.03 15.09 -39.80
CA GLU A 298 -31.40 15.59 -39.96
C GLU A 298 -31.87 15.61 -41.44
N GLU A 299 -30.97 15.34 -42.40
CA GLU A 299 -31.26 15.41 -43.84
C GLU A 299 -31.47 14.07 -44.56
N GLU A 300 -31.50 12.91 -43.89
CA GLU A 300 -31.87 11.64 -44.57
C GLU A 300 -33.32 11.20 -44.29
N PRO A 301 -34.31 11.64 -45.09
CA PRO A 301 -35.59 10.97 -45.16
C PRO A 301 -35.43 9.71 -46.02
N GLY A 302 -35.26 8.56 -45.35
CA GLY A 302 -35.66 7.25 -45.84
C GLY A 302 -34.74 6.55 -46.84
N LEU A 303 -34.18 5.42 -46.40
CA LEU A 303 -34.09 4.14 -47.11
C LEU A 303 -33.35 3.15 -46.18
N LYS A 304 -33.92 2.05 -45.69
CA LYS A 304 -34.39 0.88 -46.45
C LYS A 304 -35.09 -0.12 -45.52
N MET A 305 -35.95 -0.92 -46.15
CA MET A 305 -36.31 -2.29 -45.76
C MET A 305 -35.10 -3.17 -45.42
#